data_AF-A0A4V3AAM7-F1
#
_entry.id   AF-A0A4V3AAM7-F1
#
_cell.length_a   1.000
_cell.length_b   1.000
_cell.length_c   1.000
_cell.angle_alpha   90.00
_cell.angle_beta   90.00
_cell.angle_gamma   90.00
#
_symmetry.space_group_name_H-M   'P 1'
#
loop_
_entity.id
_entity.type
_entity.pdbx_description
1 polymer ?
#
loop_
_entity_poly.entity_id
_entity_poly.type
_entity_poly.pdbx_seq_one_letter_code
_entity_poly.pdbx_strand_id
1 'polypeptide(L)'
;MSRKSRQPPPRRPPEGKAGSGTPADRLLRAWLDQDDEAFAEQAEELIARGRDGVLQATLRKLAERYEDDAVEDFALALTEIAEVAEAGPGFDMAELVLLPVLATGALPDPAPLASGLAASGAFPAEAEIAFLAGWRSAEAVGGLSPVALRRVLQDVAAGRPPADLPPLEDAVPEEGSIALLVGAAIFRAAPPAEDPDADLDALDALAEAKADASLEAFAEWREALTPGQTGGALVLGLCAPSELADEIRSLIEEPGEAAVEEILDFVDAARAEAGGEAVAVRLASREAGVAITVLTEAGRVLDSRVFGEDEEDALDIEAVREALEGQVAIIEA
;
A
#
# COMPACT_ATOMS: atom_id res chain seq x y z
N MET A 1 1.71 6.31 15.37
CA MET A 1 1.24 7.33 14.41
C MET A 1 -0.06 8.01 14.87
N SER A 2 -0.04 9.34 15.03
CA SER A 2 -1.23 10.12 15.45
C SER A 2 -2.29 10.17 14.37
N ARG A 3 -3.41 9.47 14.60
CA ARG A 3 -4.58 9.43 13.70
C ARG A 3 -5.16 10.83 13.50
N LYS A 4 -5.13 11.33 12.25
CA LYS A 4 -5.88 12.51 11.79
C LYS A 4 -7.36 12.31 12.15
N SER A 5 -7.91 13.26 12.89
CA SER A 5 -9.30 13.27 13.33
C SER A 5 -10.23 13.49 12.14
N ARG A 6 -10.85 12.44 11.60
CA ARG A 6 -11.92 12.54 10.59
C ARG A 6 -13.26 12.81 11.29
N GLN A 7 -13.95 13.84 10.83
CA GLN A 7 -15.21 14.34 11.40
C GLN A 7 -16.35 13.34 11.13
N PRO A 8 -17.19 12.99 12.13
CA PRO A 8 -18.17 11.91 11.98
C PRO A 8 -19.40 12.34 11.15
N PRO A 9 -19.93 11.48 10.28
CA PRO A 9 -21.19 11.74 9.59
C PRO A 9 -22.39 11.70 10.57
N PRO A 10 -23.49 12.42 10.27
CA PRO A 10 -24.60 12.60 11.20
C PRO A 10 -25.36 11.29 11.48
N ARG A 11 -25.29 10.83 12.74
CA ARG A 11 -26.02 9.67 13.26
C ARG A 11 -27.53 9.91 13.29
N ARG A 12 -28.32 9.01 12.71
CA ARG A 12 -29.74 8.80 13.06
C ARG A 12 -29.87 7.49 13.83
N PRO A 13 -30.41 7.46 15.06
CA PRO A 13 -30.77 6.20 15.70
C PRO A 13 -32.12 5.71 15.16
N PRO A 14 -32.33 4.39 15.13
CA PRO A 14 -33.28 3.90 16.12
C PRO A 14 -32.85 2.61 16.85
N GLU A 15 -33.16 2.67 18.14
CA GLU A 15 -33.47 1.60 19.08
C GLU A 15 -33.96 0.27 18.45
N GLY A 16 -33.40 -0.86 18.90
CA GLY A 16 -34.13 -2.13 18.92
C GLY A 16 -33.34 -3.39 18.58
N LYS A 17 -33.05 -4.18 19.63
CA LYS A 17 -32.68 -5.62 19.65
C LYS A 17 -31.25 -5.97 19.18
N ALA A 18 -30.37 -6.10 20.16
CA ALA A 18 -29.25 -7.04 20.07
C ALA A 18 -29.80 -8.42 19.65
N GLY A 19 -29.39 -8.93 18.48
CA GLY A 19 -29.62 -10.32 18.07
C GLY A 19 -30.55 -10.60 16.88
N SER A 20 -31.15 -9.62 16.18
CA SER A 20 -31.94 -9.90 14.96
C SER A 20 -31.32 -9.31 13.70
N GLY A 21 -30.57 -10.13 12.96
CA GLY A 21 -29.99 -9.80 11.66
C GLY A 21 -29.26 -11.03 11.09
N THR A 22 -29.15 -11.14 9.77
CA THR A 22 -28.31 -12.19 9.18
C THR A 22 -26.84 -11.96 9.56
N PRO A 23 -25.94 -12.96 9.46
CA PRO A 23 -24.51 -12.73 9.69
C PRO A 23 -23.94 -11.54 8.91
N ALA A 24 -24.38 -11.34 7.66
CA ALA A 24 -24.01 -10.18 6.85
C ALA A 24 -24.52 -8.84 7.43
N ASP A 25 -25.73 -8.82 8.02
CA ASP A 25 -26.24 -7.61 8.67
C ASP A 25 -25.47 -7.25 9.94
N ARG A 26 -24.96 -8.25 10.67
CA ARG A 26 -24.16 -8.04 11.88
C ARG A 26 -22.77 -7.52 11.54
N LEU A 27 -22.11 -8.13 10.56
CA LEU A 27 -20.80 -7.70 10.09
C LEU A 27 -20.85 -6.26 9.58
N LEU A 28 -21.83 -5.95 8.70
CA LEU A 28 -22.02 -4.60 8.18
C LEU A 28 -22.27 -3.58 9.30
N ARG A 29 -23.07 -3.95 10.31
CA ARG A 29 -23.36 -3.07 11.42
C ARG A 29 -22.11 -2.80 12.27
N ALA A 30 -21.34 -3.84 12.60
CA ALA A 30 -20.11 -3.67 13.38
C ALA A 30 -19.15 -2.68 12.69
N TRP A 31 -18.97 -2.82 11.38
CA TRP A 31 -18.16 -1.89 10.60
C TRP A 31 -18.73 -0.46 10.58
N LEU A 32 -20.03 -0.29 10.30
CA LEU A 32 -20.66 1.04 10.27
C LEU A 32 -20.70 1.73 11.65
N ASP A 33 -20.82 0.95 12.71
CA ASP A 33 -20.79 1.44 14.09
C ASP A 33 -19.35 1.77 14.56
N GLN A 34 -18.33 1.48 13.73
CA GLN A 34 -16.90 1.61 14.01
C GLN A 34 -16.49 0.81 15.27
N ASP A 35 -17.08 -0.37 15.41
CA ASP A 35 -16.73 -1.34 16.43
C ASP A 35 -15.66 -2.29 15.86
N ASP A 36 -14.42 -1.80 15.85
CA ASP A 36 -13.27 -2.47 15.21
C ASP A 36 -13.06 -3.89 15.74
N GLU A 37 -13.19 -4.09 17.07
CA GLU A 37 -13.04 -5.40 17.72
C GLU A 37 -14.16 -6.36 17.28
N ALA A 38 -15.42 -5.93 17.33
CA ALA A 38 -16.55 -6.78 16.94
C ALA A 38 -16.56 -7.07 15.43
N PHE A 39 -16.08 -6.13 14.61
CA PHE A 39 -15.90 -6.34 13.18
C PHE A 39 -14.81 -7.39 12.92
N ALA A 40 -13.63 -7.22 13.52
CA ALA A 40 -12.51 -8.12 13.36
C ALA A 40 -12.85 -9.56 13.79
N GLU A 41 -13.46 -9.75 14.96
CA GLU A 41 -13.86 -11.07 15.47
C GLU A 41 -14.85 -11.76 14.51
N GLN A 42 -15.84 -11.02 14.00
CA GLN A 42 -16.85 -11.58 13.10
C GLN A 42 -16.28 -11.88 11.70
N ALA A 43 -15.44 -11.00 11.17
CA ALA A 43 -14.77 -11.21 9.90
C ALA A 43 -13.85 -12.45 9.98
N GLU A 44 -13.03 -12.54 11.03
CA GLU A 44 -12.16 -13.69 11.28
C GLU A 44 -12.97 -15.00 11.35
N GLU A 45 -14.05 -15.03 12.14
CA GLU A 45 -14.91 -16.21 12.26
C GLU A 45 -15.49 -16.63 10.89
N LEU A 46 -15.89 -15.67 10.05
CA LEU A 46 -16.46 -15.93 8.73
C LEU A 46 -15.39 -16.40 7.73
N ILE A 47 -14.22 -15.79 7.73
CA ILE A 47 -13.07 -16.15 6.88
C ILE A 47 -12.59 -17.56 7.22
N ALA A 48 -12.31 -17.83 8.50
CA ALA A 48 -11.84 -19.13 8.98
C ALA A 48 -12.82 -20.27 8.68
N ARG A 49 -14.13 -19.98 8.67
CA ARG A 49 -15.18 -20.96 8.32
C ARG A 49 -15.50 -21.05 6.83
N GLY A 50 -14.78 -20.31 5.99
CA GLY A 50 -14.96 -20.29 4.55
C GLY A 50 -16.33 -19.79 4.10
N ARG A 51 -16.89 -18.79 4.80
CA ARG A 51 -18.25 -18.27 4.57
C ARG A 51 -18.29 -17.16 3.52
N ASP A 52 -17.67 -17.40 2.37
CA ASP A 52 -17.51 -16.42 1.29
C ASP A 52 -18.83 -15.78 0.84
N GLY A 53 -19.88 -16.59 0.69
CA GLY A 53 -21.22 -16.08 0.31
C GLY A 53 -21.83 -15.10 1.32
N VAL A 54 -21.39 -15.09 2.59
CA VAL A 54 -21.80 -14.09 3.58
C VAL A 54 -21.02 -12.79 3.37
N LEU A 55 -19.71 -12.86 3.14
CA LEU A 55 -18.88 -11.68 2.85
C LEU A 55 -19.37 -10.98 1.57
N GLN A 56 -19.61 -11.75 0.50
CA GLN A 56 -20.18 -11.25 -0.76
C GLN A 56 -21.61 -10.70 -0.62
N ALA A 57 -22.43 -11.26 0.28
CA ALA A 57 -23.73 -10.68 0.59
C ALA A 57 -23.60 -9.34 1.37
N THR A 58 -22.53 -9.18 2.15
CA THR A 58 -22.27 -7.95 2.92
C THR A 58 -21.82 -6.84 1.98
N LEU A 59 -20.85 -7.11 1.10
CA LEU A 59 -20.39 -6.18 0.06
C LEU A 59 -21.54 -5.68 -0.82
N ARG A 60 -22.40 -6.59 -1.33
CA ARG A 60 -23.56 -6.19 -2.13
C ARG A 60 -24.53 -5.27 -1.38
N LYS A 61 -24.80 -5.56 -0.10
CA LYS A 61 -25.68 -4.71 0.73
C LYS A 61 -25.09 -3.32 0.99
N LEU A 62 -23.76 -3.25 1.11
CA LEU A 62 -23.04 -2.00 1.28
C LEU A 62 -23.10 -1.19 -0.03
N ALA A 63 -22.78 -1.81 -1.17
CA ALA A 63 -22.86 -1.18 -2.50
C ALA A 63 -24.28 -0.71 -2.88
N GLU A 64 -25.33 -1.36 -2.37
CA GLU A 64 -26.72 -0.91 -2.58
C GLU A 64 -27.05 0.42 -1.85
N ARG A 65 -26.23 0.84 -0.88
CA ARG A 65 -26.57 1.91 0.07
C ARG A 65 -25.51 3.01 0.22
N TYR A 66 -24.27 2.72 -0.13
CA TYR A 66 -23.11 3.58 0.08
C TYR A 66 -22.32 3.73 -1.23
N GLU A 67 -21.44 4.73 -1.26
CA GLU A 67 -20.57 5.03 -2.40
C GLU A 67 -19.46 3.97 -2.56
N ASP A 68 -18.83 3.94 -3.73
CA ASP A 68 -17.82 2.93 -4.09
C ASP A 68 -16.63 2.95 -3.11
N ASP A 69 -16.17 4.12 -2.69
CA ASP A 69 -15.11 4.29 -1.68
C ASP A 69 -15.41 3.53 -0.38
N ALA A 70 -16.66 3.55 0.09
CA ALA A 70 -17.04 2.82 1.31
C ALA A 70 -17.01 1.30 1.10
N VAL A 71 -17.30 0.84 -0.12
CA VAL A 71 -17.23 -0.58 -0.49
C VAL A 71 -15.77 -1.03 -0.58
N GLU A 72 -14.91 -0.19 -1.15
CA GLU A 72 -13.47 -0.41 -1.24
C GLU A 72 -12.84 -0.46 0.15
N ASP A 73 -13.12 0.51 1.02
CA ASP A 73 -12.64 0.53 2.42
C ASP A 73 -13.05 -0.74 3.18
N PHE A 74 -14.30 -1.19 3.02
CA PHE A 74 -14.78 -2.41 3.66
C PHE A 74 -14.11 -3.66 3.09
N ALA A 75 -13.90 -3.73 1.78
CA ALA A 75 -13.21 -4.84 1.13
C ALA A 75 -11.75 -4.91 1.57
N LEU A 76 -11.07 -3.76 1.64
CA LEU A 76 -9.71 -3.62 2.13
C LEU A 76 -9.57 -4.14 3.57
N ALA A 77 -10.45 -3.71 4.47
CA ALA A 77 -10.47 -4.18 5.85
C ALA A 77 -10.68 -5.70 5.98
N LEU A 78 -11.43 -6.33 5.06
CA LEU A 78 -11.55 -7.79 5.02
C LEU A 78 -10.27 -8.47 4.49
N THR A 79 -9.57 -7.84 3.55
CA THR A 79 -8.28 -8.31 3.02
C THR A 79 -7.20 -8.27 4.09
N GLU A 80 -7.10 -7.16 4.84
CA GLU A 80 -6.18 -6.99 5.98
C GLU A 80 -6.35 -8.10 7.04
N ILE A 81 -7.59 -8.50 7.31
CA ILE A 81 -7.85 -9.61 8.23
C ILE A 81 -7.43 -10.94 7.59
N ALA A 82 -7.70 -11.13 6.29
CA ALA A 82 -7.44 -12.39 5.61
C ALA A 82 -5.95 -12.69 5.36
N GLU A 83 -5.11 -11.67 5.20
CA GLU A 83 -3.67 -11.79 4.97
C GLU A 83 -2.85 -12.17 6.20
N VAL A 84 -3.47 -12.19 7.39
CA VAL A 84 -2.91 -12.72 8.64
C VAL A 84 -3.67 -13.97 9.06
N ALA A 85 -2.99 -15.00 9.58
CA ALA A 85 -3.61 -16.18 10.14
C ALA A 85 -3.05 -16.52 11.52
N GLU A 86 -3.92 -16.63 12.51
CA GLU A 86 -3.57 -17.07 13.86
C GLU A 86 -3.87 -18.57 14.07
N ALA A 87 -3.09 -19.21 14.95
CA ALA A 87 -3.29 -20.56 15.46
C ALA A 87 -3.48 -21.64 14.37
N GLY A 88 -2.55 -21.71 13.42
CA GLY A 88 -2.56 -22.70 12.34
C GLY A 88 -1.83 -24.01 12.67
N PRO A 89 -2.00 -25.06 11.84
CA PRO A 89 -1.24 -26.29 11.99
C PRO A 89 0.27 -26.06 11.78
N GLY A 90 1.01 -25.95 12.88
CA GLY A 90 2.46 -25.78 12.86
C GLY A 90 2.93 -24.33 12.98
N PHE A 91 2.05 -23.35 13.12
CA PHE A 91 2.44 -21.96 13.36
C PHE A 91 1.44 -21.30 14.30
N ASP A 92 1.91 -20.35 15.10
CA ASP A 92 1.04 -19.55 15.96
C ASP A 92 0.51 -18.32 15.19
N MET A 93 1.32 -17.77 14.29
CA MET A 93 0.95 -16.67 13.41
C MET A 93 1.62 -16.83 12.05
N ALA A 94 0.94 -16.44 10.98
CA ALA A 94 1.53 -16.31 9.66
C ALA A 94 0.95 -15.09 8.93
N GLU A 95 1.77 -14.41 8.15
CA GLU A 95 1.40 -13.21 7.39
C GLU A 95 1.79 -13.40 5.93
N LEU A 96 0.90 -13.05 5.00
CA LEU A 96 1.18 -13.14 3.57
C LEU A 96 2.01 -11.92 3.13
N VAL A 97 3.07 -12.16 2.37
CA VAL A 97 3.98 -11.12 1.88
C VAL A 97 4.16 -11.24 0.37
N LEU A 98 4.15 -10.10 -0.30
CA LEU A 98 4.26 -9.97 -1.74
C LEU A 98 5.51 -9.16 -2.09
N LEU A 99 6.27 -9.66 -3.06
CA LEU A 99 7.31 -8.90 -3.73
C LEU A 99 6.87 -8.66 -5.18
N PRO A 100 6.38 -7.44 -5.50
CA PRO A 100 6.04 -7.07 -6.86
C PRO A 100 7.29 -6.79 -7.71
N VAL A 101 7.22 -7.21 -8.96
CA VAL A 101 8.27 -7.04 -9.95
C VAL A 101 7.64 -6.59 -11.27
N LEU A 102 8.01 -5.40 -11.73
CA LEU A 102 7.61 -4.87 -13.03
C LEU A 102 8.47 -5.48 -14.13
N ALA A 103 7.83 -6.21 -15.04
CA ALA A 103 8.49 -6.85 -16.16
C ALA A 103 8.88 -5.80 -17.22
N THR A 104 10.18 -5.64 -17.46
CA THR A 104 10.72 -4.86 -18.59
C THR A 104 11.18 -5.77 -19.74
N GLY A 105 10.77 -7.04 -19.70
CA GLY A 105 11.27 -8.12 -20.54
C GLY A 105 10.97 -9.50 -19.95
N ALA A 106 11.90 -10.45 -20.08
CA ALA A 106 11.73 -11.77 -19.47
C ALA A 106 11.86 -11.68 -17.94
N LEU A 107 10.94 -12.31 -17.21
CA LEU A 107 11.04 -12.40 -15.76
C LEU A 107 12.28 -13.18 -15.34
N PRO A 108 12.95 -12.77 -14.25
CA PRO A 108 14.04 -13.54 -13.68
C PRO A 108 13.53 -14.87 -13.10
N ASP A 109 14.45 -15.80 -12.86
CA ASP A 109 14.15 -16.97 -12.03
C ASP A 109 13.72 -16.50 -10.63
N PRO A 110 12.52 -16.86 -10.13
CA PRO A 110 12.08 -16.42 -8.82
C PRO A 110 12.89 -17.05 -7.68
N ALA A 111 13.52 -18.21 -7.88
CA ALA A 111 14.17 -18.94 -6.79
C ALA A 111 15.39 -18.20 -6.19
N PRO A 112 16.31 -17.63 -6.99
CA PRO A 112 17.38 -16.78 -6.46
C PRO A 112 16.87 -15.54 -5.73
N LEU A 113 15.81 -14.89 -6.22
CA LEU A 113 15.23 -13.71 -5.56
C LEU A 113 14.61 -14.09 -4.21
N ALA A 114 13.80 -15.15 -4.18
CA ALA A 114 13.20 -15.68 -2.96
C ALA A 114 14.25 -16.04 -1.91
N SER A 115 15.31 -16.76 -2.31
CA SER A 115 16.38 -17.14 -1.38
C SER A 115 17.22 -15.95 -0.92
N GLY A 116 17.43 -14.95 -1.77
CA GLY A 116 18.16 -13.73 -1.41
C GLY A 116 17.37 -12.87 -0.43
N LEU A 117 16.08 -12.66 -0.72
CA LEU A 117 15.18 -11.88 0.12
C LEU A 117 14.95 -12.54 1.48
N ALA A 118 14.76 -13.86 1.54
CA ALA A 118 14.66 -14.58 2.82
C ALA A 118 15.95 -14.47 3.68
N ALA A 119 17.10 -14.17 3.05
CA ALA A 119 18.39 -14.05 3.73
C ALA A 119 18.83 -12.59 3.95
N SER A 120 18.04 -11.58 3.53
CA SER A 120 18.45 -10.17 3.57
C SER A 120 18.42 -9.57 4.98
N GLY A 121 17.61 -10.14 5.88
CA GLY A 121 17.28 -9.51 7.16
C GLY A 121 16.07 -8.57 7.10
N ALA A 122 15.39 -8.49 5.95
CA ALA A 122 14.14 -7.72 5.78
C ALA A 122 12.94 -8.28 6.58
N PHE A 123 13.11 -9.42 7.24
CA PHE A 123 12.09 -10.04 8.07
C PHE A 123 12.60 -10.22 9.50
N PRO A 124 11.70 -10.24 10.50
CA PRO A 124 12.07 -10.57 11.88
C PRO A 124 12.83 -11.89 11.96
N ALA A 125 13.87 -11.94 12.79
CA ALA A 125 14.71 -13.13 12.94
C ALA A 125 13.94 -14.37 13.46
N GLU A 126 12.81 -14.14 14.12
CA GLU A 126 11.90 -15.16 14.62
C GLU A 126 10.98 -15.74 13.54
N ALA A 127 10.86 -15.05 12.39
CA ALA A 127 10.02 -15.48 11.28
C ALA A 127 10.75 -16.49 10.39
N GLU A 128 10.09 -17.62 10.12
CA GLU A 128 10.46 -18.53 9.04
C GLU A 128 9.81 -18.04 7.74
N ILE A 129 10.62 -17.74 6.72
CA ILE A 129 10.13 -17.20 5.44
C ILE A 129 10.00 -18.31 4.40
N ALA A 130 8.81 -18.44 3.82
CA ALA A 130 8.53 -19.40 2.77
C ALA A 130 7.91 -18.71 1.55
N PHE A 131 8.54 -18.87 0.38
CA PHE A 131 7.99 -18.37 -0.89
C PHE A 131 7.44 -19.50 -1.75
N LEU A 132 6.38 -19.22 -2.49
CA LEU A 132 5.87 -20.12 -3.53
C LEU A 132 6.84 -20.19 -4.70
N ALA A 133 6.84 -21.36 -5.35
CA ALA A 133 7.53 -21.51 -6.63
C ALA A 133 6.75 -20.81 -7.75
N GLY A 134 7.50 -20.17 -8.65
CA GLY A 134 6.96 -19.50 -9.83
C GLY A 134 6.30 -18.15 -9.53
N TRP A 135 6.10 -17.38 -10.59
CA TRP A 135 5.47 -16.06 -10.52
C TRP A 135 3.94 -16.14 -10.46
N ARG A 136 3.28 -15.09 -9.98
CA ARG A 136 1.81 -14.87 -10.02
C ARG A 136 1.52 -13.52 -10.66
N SER A 137 0.34 -13.32 -11.25
CA SER A 137 -0.05 -11.97 -11.69
C SER A 137 -0.62 -11.17 -10.52
N ALA A 138 -0.43 -9.85 -10.55
CA ALA A 138 -1.12 -8.94 -9.66
C ALA A 138 -2.66 -9.08 -9.75
N GLU A 139 -3.20 -9.27 -10.96
CA GLU A 139 -4.63 -9.51 -11.18
C GLU A 139 -5.14 -10.77 -10.45
N ALA A 140 -4.36 -11.87 -10.48
CA ALA A 140 -4.76 -13.10 -9.81
C ALA A 140 -4.82 -12.94 -8.29
N VAL A 141 -3.91 -12.17 -7.69
CA VAL A 141 -3.91 -11.87 -6.26
C VAL A 141 -5.02 -10.88 -5.91
N GLY A 142 -5.17 -9.79 -6.66
CA GLY A 142 -6.21 -8.79 -6.43
C GLY A 142 -7.64 -9.32 -6.66
N GLY A 143 -7.79 -10.40 -7.42
CA GLY A 143 -9.07 -11.09 -7.62
C GLY A 143 -9.44 -12.11 -6.54
N LEU A 144 -8.58 -12.38 -5.55
CA LEU A 144 -8.87 -13.33 -4.49
C LEU A 144 -9.94 -12.78 -3.54
N SER A 145 -10.89 -13.63 -3.15
CA SER A 145 -11.74 -13.30 -2.02
C SER A 145 -10.98 -13.47 -0.70
N PRO A 146 -11.39 -12.82 0.40
CA PRO A 146 -10.75 -12.97 1.71
C PRO A 146 -10.61 -14.44 2.16
N VAL A 147 -11.60 -15.28 1.85
CA VAL A 147 -11.54 -16.72 2.15
C VAL A 147 -10.47 -17.44 1.32
N ALA A 148 -10.36 -17.10 0.02
CA ALA A 148 -9.35 -17.68 -0.85
C ALA A 148 -7.94 -17.21 -0.45
N LEU A 149 -7.77 -15.93 -0.12
CA LEU A 149 -6.53 -15.37 0.38
C LEU A 149 -6.05 -16.08 1.65
N ARG A 150 -6.95 -16.28 2.63
CA ARG A 150 -6.61 -17.04 3.85
C ARG A 150 -6.19 -18.48 3.55
N ARG A 151 -6.81 -19.15 2.59
CA ARG A 151 -6.40 -20.51 2.18
C ARG A 151 -5.04 -20.52 1.52
N VAL A 152 -4.76 -19.53 0.66
CA VAL A 152 -3.43 -19.34 0.06
C VAL A 152 -2.38 -19.23 1.15
N LEU A 153 -2.57 -18.34 2.13
CA LEU A 153 -1.67 -18.19 3.27
C LEU A 153 -1.46 -19.51 4.04
N GLN A 154 -2.54 -20.23 4.34
CA GLN A 154 -2.45 -21.52 5.05
C GLN A 154 -1.72 -22.61 4.24
N ASP A 155 -1.86 -22.61 2.91
CA ASP A 155 -1.14 -23.53 2.04
C ASP A 155 0.33 -23.16 1.93
N VAL A 156 0.66 -21.87 1.77
CA VAL A 156 2.04 -21.36 1.79
C VAL A 156 2.74 -21.73 3.10
N ALA A 157 2.11 -21.42 4.24
CA ALA A 157 2.66 -21.73 5.55
C ALA A 157 2.83 -23.24 5.81
N ALA A 158 2.03 -24.07 5.14
CA ALA A 158 2.15 -25.52 5.18
C ALA A 158 3.10 -26.11 4.11
N GLY A 159 3.75 -25.26 3.30
CA GLY A 159 4.63 -25.70 2.20
C GLY A 159 3.89 -26.43 1.08
N ARG A 160 2.60 -26.12 0.88
CA ARG A 160 1.75 -26.71 -0.17
C ARG A 160 1.51 -25.70 -1.29
N PRO A 161 1.40 -26.14 -2.55
CA PRO A 161 0.98 -25.27 -3.64
C PRO A 161 -0.51 -24.91 -3.51
N PRO A 162 -0.88 -23.63 -3.46
CA PRO A 162 -2.28 -23.22 -3.31
C PRO A 162 -3.05 -23.42 -4.62
N ALA A 163 -4.25 -23.99 -4.53
CA ALA A 163 -5.12 -24.20 -5.70
C ALA A 163 -5.77 -22.90 -6.20
N ASP A 164 -6.06 -21.98 -5.28
CA ASP A 164 -6.70 -20.69 -5.57
C ASP A 164 -5.74 -19.68 -6.22
N LEU A 165 -4.42 -19.95 -6.19
CA LEU A 165 -3.38 -19.08 -6.75
C LEU A 165 -2.32 -19.89 -7.51
N PRO A 166 -2.66 -20.41 -8.71
CA PRO A 166 -1.74 -21.19 -9.55
C PRO A 166 -0.62 -20.31 -10.15
N PRO A 167 0.55 -20.87 -10.48
CA PRO A 167 1.63 -20.12 -11.13
C PRO A 167 1.21 -19.57 -12.48
N LEU A 168 1.80 -18.43 -12.86
CA LEU A 168 1.77 -17.95 -14.22
C LEU A 168 2.30 -19.06 -15.14
N GLU A 169 1.52 -19.39 -16.17
CA GLU A 169 1.97 -20.28 -17.23
C GLU A 169 3.17 -19.64 -17.96
N ASP A 170 3.99 -20.45 -18.64
CA ASP A 170 5.26 -20.06 -19.30
C ASP A 170 5.15 -18.96 -20.40
N ALA A 171 4.01 -18.27 -20.50
CA ALA A 171 3.90 -17.04 -21.27
C ALA A 171 4.80 -15.97 -20.64
N VAL A 172 5.71 -15.44 -21.46
CA VAL A 172 6.47 -14.23 -21.12
C VAL A 172 5.45 -13.14 -20.81
N PRO A 173 5.48 -12.53 -19.61
CA PRO A 173 4.55 -11.44 -19.32
C PRO A 173 4.76 -10.31 -20.30
N GLU A 174 3.69 -9.59 -20.61
CA GLU A 174 3.79 -8.39 -21.44
C GLU A 174 4.69 -7.36 -20.73
N GLU A 175 5.47 -6.61 -21.51
CA GLU A 175 6.25 -5.51 -20.97
C GLU A 175 5.32 -4.52 -20.25
N GLY A 176 5.70 -4.09 -19.04
CA GLY A 176 4.87 -3.26 -18.18
C GLY A 176 3.89 -4.04 -17.28
N SER A 177 3.85 -5.38 -17.36
CA SER A 177 3.04 -6.17 -16.43
C SER A 177 3.76 -6.41 -15.10
N ILE A 178 2.96 -6.59 -14.04
CA ILE A 178 3.45 -6.82 -12.68
C ILE A 178 3.30 -8.29 -12.32
N ALA A 179 4.44 -8.91 -12.04
CA ALA A 179 4.54 -10.27 -11.53
C ALA A 179 4.85 -10.23 -10.03
N LEU A 180 4.27 -11.16 -9.30
CA LEU A 180 4.39 -11.25 -7.85
C LEU A 180 5.13 -12.53 -7.47
N LEU A 181 6.15 -12.37 -6.62
CA LEU A 181 6.66 -13.44 -5.80
C LEU A 181 5.87 -13.44 -4.50
N VAL A 182 5.13 -14.51 -4.24
CA VAL A 182 4.20 -14.62 -3.10
C VAL A 182 4.81 -15.53 -2.05
N GLY A 183 4.83 -15.09 -0.80
CA GLY A 183 5.34 -15.86 0.33
C GLY A 183 4.57 -15.62 1.63
N ALA A 184 5.07 -16.21 2.70
CA ALA A 184 4.57 -16.00 4.05
C ALA A 184 5.72 -15.85 5.05
N ALA A 185 5.55 -14.94 6.00
CA ALA A 185 6.33 -14.87 7.22
C ALA A 185 5.63 -15.72 8.30
N ILE A 186 6.31 -16.74 8.82
CA ILE A 186 5.70 -17.78 9.67
C ILE A 186 6.33 -17.75 11.06
N PHE A 187 5.52 -17.54 12.08
CA PHE A 187 5.95 -17.47 13.47
C PHE A 187 5.51 -18.74 14.22
N ARG A 188 6.48 -19.48 14.78
CA ARG A 188 6.24 -20.73 15.54
C ARG A 188 5.84 -20.50 16.99
N ALA A 189 6.05 -19.28 17.47
CA ALA A 189 5.64 -18.81 18.77
C ALA A 189 4.99 -17.45 18.57
N ALA A 190 3.81 -17.23 19.13
CA ALA A 190 3.25 -15.89 19.20
C ALA A 190 4.28 -14.96 19.89
N PRO A 191 4.40 -13.69 19.45
CA PRO A 191 5.14 -12.71 20.21
C PRO A 191 4.68 -12.76 21.66
N PRO A 192 5.59 -12.72 22.65
CA PRO A 192 5.18 -12.70 24.04
C PRO A 192 4.18 -11.56 24.24
N ALA A 193 3.03 -11.87 24.83
CA ALA A 193 2.04 -10.86 25.16
C ALA A 193 2.73 -9.70 25.89
N GLU A 194 2.42 -8.47 25.47
CA GLU A 194 3.00 -7.26 26.06
C GLU A 194 2.88 -7.35 27.59
N ASP A 195 4.02 -7.21 28.27
CA ASP A 195 4.04 -7.16 29.72
C ASP A 195 3.17 -5.95 30.13
N PRO A 196 2.09 -6.13 30.91
CA PRO A 196 1.21 -5.03 31.29
C PRO A 196 1.92 -3.95 32.11
N ASP A 197 3.10 -4.26 32.64
CA ASP A 197 3.98 -3.32 33.34
C ASP A 197 5.09 -2.74 32.44
N ALA A 198 5.16 -3.12 31.16
CA ALA A 198 6.10 -2.56 30.20
C ALA A 198 5.78 -1.11 29.86
N ASP A 199 6.84 -0.36 29.60
CA ASP A 199 6.73 1.00 29.09
C ASP A 199 6.31 0.97 27.62
N LEU A 200 5.05 1.30 27.34
CA LEU A 200 4.48 1.29 25.99
C LEU A 200 5.28 2.16 25.02
N ASP A 201 5.76 3.32 25.46
CA ASP A 201 6.57 4.22 24.61
C ASP A 201 7.90 3.55 24.21
N ALA A 202 8.48 2.73 25.10
CA ALA A 202 9.69 1.98 24.81
C ALA A 202 9.44 0.77 23.90
N LEU A 203 8.27 0.14 24.01
CA LEU A 203 7.85 -0.93 23.10
C LEU A 203 7.60 -0.38 21.69
N ASP A 204 6.89 0.74 21.59
CA ASP A 204 6.62 1.43 20.33
C ASP A 204 7.93 1.84 19.64
N ALA A 205 8.85 2.49 20.37
CA ALA A 205 10.14 2.88 19.82
C ALA A 205 11.00 1.68 19.37
N LEU A 206 10.90 0.54 20.07
CA LEU A 206 11.58 -0.69 19.67
C LEU A 206 10.95 -1.29 18.41
N ALA A 207 9.62 -1.26 18.29
CA ALA A 207 8.90 -1.73 17.10
C ALA A 207 9.24 -0.87 15.88
N GLU A 208 9.24 0.46 16.03
CA GLU A 208 9.65 1.42 15.00
C GLU A 208 11.09 1.16 14.54
N ALA A 209 12.05 1.08 15.48
CA ALA A 209 13.44 0.80 15.13
C ALA A 209 13.63 -0.57 14.42
N LYS A 210 12.81 -1.57 14.72
CA LYS A 210 12.83 -2.86 14.02
C LYS A 210 12.23 -2.76 12.61
N ALA A 211 11.17 -1.97 12.44
CA ALA A 211 10.57 -1.70 11.14
C ALA A 211 11.58 -0.97 10.24
N ASP A 212 12.23 0.09 10.75
CA ASP A 212 13.27 0.84 10.06
C ASP A 212 14.43 -0.06 9.61
N ALA A 213 14.95 -0.90 10.52
CA ALA A 213 16.02 -1.84 10.20
C ALA A 213 15.61 -2.87 9.14
N SER A 214 14.34 -3.29 9.13
CA SER A 214 13.81 -4.22 8.12
C SER A 214 13.71 -3.56 6.74
N LEU A 215 13.25 -2.29 6.70
CA LEU A 215 13.19 -1.49 5.49
C LEU A 215 14.60 -1.22 4.92
N GLU A 216 15.57 -0.86 5.77
CA GLU A 216 16.96 -0.67 5.38
C GLU A 216 17.56 -1.97 4.82
N ALA A 217 17.39 -3.10 5.50
CA ALA A 217 17.87 -4.40 5.02
C ALA A 217 17.24 -4.81 3.68
N PHE A 218 15.98 -4.46 3.45
CA PHE A 218 15.31 -4.67 2.17
C PHE A 218 15.88 -3.77 1.06
N ALA A 219 16.11 -2.49 1.35
CA ALA A 219 16.72 -1.56 0.43
C ALA A 219 18.15 -1.98 0.04
N GLU A 220 18.99 -2.34 1.01
CA GLU A 220 20.34 -2.86 0.76
C GLU A 220 20.31 -4.13 -0.11
N TRP A 221 19.37 -5.04 0.15
CA TRP A 221 19.19 -6.23 -0.68
C TRP A 221 18.79 -5.88 -2.11
N ARG A 222 17.85 -4.95 -2.31
CA ARG A 222 17.44 -4.47 -3.64
C ARG A 222 18.60 -3.84 -4.40
N GLU A 223 19.38 -2.98 -3.75
CA GLU A 223 20.56 -2.34 -4.34
C GLU A 223 21.66 -3.34 -4.72
N ALA A 224 21.77 -4.44 -3.98
CA ALA A 224 22.72 -5.51 -4.29
C ALA A 224 22.31 -6.37 -5.50
N LEU A 225 21.07 -6.26 -5.99
CA LEU A 225 20.60 -7.01 -7.15
C LEU A 225 21.22 -6.45 -8.44
N THR A 226 21.91 -7.31 -9.18
CA THR A 226 22.44 -6.94 -10.49
C THR A 226 21.39 -7.10 -11.60
N PRO A 227 21.49 -6.36 -12.72
CA PRO A 227 20.60 -6.53 -13.87
C PRO A 227 20.56 -7.97 -14.41
N GLY A 228 21.65 -8.73 -14.24
CA GLY A 228 21.69 -10.15 -14.62
C GLY A 228 20.86 -11.06 -13.71
N GLN A 229 20.63 -10.67 -12.45
CA GLN A 229 19.78 -11.40 -11.50
C GLN A 229 18.30 -11.02 -11.67
N THR A 230 18.01 -9.77 -12.03
CA THR A 230 16.62 -9.29 -12.21
C THR A 230 16.12 -9.43 -13.63
N GLY A 231 16.98 -9.77 -14.60
CA GLY A 231 16.61 -9.74 -16.02
C GLY A 231 16.30 -8.32 -16.53
N GLY A 232 16.74 -7.29 -15.80
CA GLY A 232 16.38 -5.89 -16.03
C GLY A 232 15.06 -5.46 -15.39
N ALA A 233 14.30 -6.39 -14.81
CA ALA A 233 13.04 -6.08 -14.14
C ALA A 233 13.24 -5.16 -12.93
N LEU A 234 12.26 -4.29 -12.69
CA LEU A 234 12.25 -3.41 -11.52
C LEU A 234 11.57 -4.12 -10.36
N VAL A 235 12.28 -4.23 -9.24
CA VAL A 235 11.76 -4.80 -7.99
C VAL A 235 11.16 -3.65 -7.17
N LEU A 236 9.89 -3.77 -6.79
CA LEU A 236 9.14 -2.76 -6.03
C LEU A 236 9.27 -2.98 -4.50
N GLY A 237 8.55 -2.19 -3.71
CA GLY A 237 8.40 -2.36 -2.27
C GLY A 237 7.86 -3.74 -1.88
N LEU A 238 8.37 -4.31 -0.78
CA LEU A 238 7.71 -5.46 -0.16
C LEU A 238 6.39 -4.99 0.45
N CYS A 239 5.29 -5.67 0.17
CA CYS A 239 3.97 -5.23 0.63
C CYS A 239 3.06 -6.41 1.01
N ALA A 240 2.01 -6.10 1.76
CA ALA A 240 0.90 -7.00 2.01
C ALA A 240 -0.11 -6.99 0.84
N PRO A 241 -0.97 -8.01 0.70
CA PRO A 241 -2.05 -8.01 -0.28
C PRO A 241 -2.96 -6.79 -0.27
N SER A 242 -3.28 -6.27 0.92
CA SER A 242 -4.05 -5.04 1.12
C SER A 242 -3.37 -3.81 0.51
N GLU A 243 -2.04 -3.74 0.58
CA GLU A 243 -1.21 -2.63 0.14
C GLU A 243 -0.84 -2.69 -1.35
N LEU A 244 -1.07 -3.84 -2.01
CA LEU A 244 -0.64 -4.07 -3.39
C LEU A 244 -1.17 -3.02 -4.37
N ALA A 245 -2.44 -2.62 -4.23
CA ALA A 245 -3.04 -1.63 -5.14
C ALA A 245 -2.36 -0.26 -5.02
N ASP A 246 -1.99 0.13 -3.81
CA ASP A 246 -1.32 1.39 -3.53
C ASP A 246 0.13 1.36 -4.00
N GLU A 247 0.85 0.26 -3.81
CA GLU A 247 2.21 0.05 -4.34
C GLU A 247 2.25 0.05 -5.88
N ILE A 248 1.21 -0.48 -6.53
CA ILE A 248 1.10 -0.40 -7.99
C ILE A 248 0.77 1.03 -8.44
N ARG A 249 -0.06 1.76 -7.67
CA ARG A 249 -0.43 3.13 -7.98
C ARG A 249 0.77 4.07 -7.86
N SER A 250 1.59 3.92 -6.82
CA SER A 250 2.82 4.71 -6.61
C SER A 250 3.87 4.53 -7.71
N LEU A 251 3.82 3.42 -8.46
CA LEU A 251 4.65 3.20 -9.65
C LEU A 251 4.13 3.96 -10.88
N ILE A 252 2.80 4.11 -11.01
CA ILE A 252 2.14 4.75 -12.16
C ILE A 252 2.09 6.26 -11.97
N GLU A 253 1.86 6.71 -10.74
CA GLU A 253 1.96 8.10 -10.33
C GLU A 253 3.43 8.50 -10.46
N GLU A 254 3.75 9.35 -11.44
CA GLU A 254 5.11 9.87 -11.56
C GLU A 254 5.44 10.62 -10.26
N PRO A 255 6.62 10.39 -9.63
CA PRO A 255 7.06 11.19 -8.50
C PRO A 255 7.04 12.66 -8.95
N GLY A 256 6.07 13.40 -8.40
CA GLY A 256 5.81 14.77 -8.78
C GLY A 256 4.45 15.08 -9.40
N GLU A 257 3.54 14.14 -9.71
CA GLU A 257 2.21 14.54 -10.25
C GLU A 257 1.39 15.34 -9.23
N ALA A 258 1.30 14.84 -7.99
CA ALA A 258 0.65 15.57 -6.89
C ALA A 258 1.38 16.88 -6.55
N ALA A 259 2.71 16.87 -6.58
CA ALA A 259 3.52 18.06 -6.31
C ALA A 259 3.42 19.08 -7.47
N VAL A 260 3.26 18.62 -8.71
CA VAL A 260 2.98 19.43 -9.90
C VAL A 260 1.58 20.02 -9.82
N GLU A 261 0.58 19.26 -9.39
CA GLU A 261 -0.77 19.78 -9.14
C GLU A 261 -0.74 20.88 -8.06
N GLU A 262 0.00 20.67 -6.96
CA GLU A 262 0.20 21.70 -5.94
C GLU A 262 0.90 22.95 -6.50
N ILE A 263 1.89 22.76 -7.39
CA ILE A 263 2.59 23.86 -8.07
C ILE A 263 1.63 24.63 -8.99
N LEU A 264 0.75 23.93 -9.72
CA LEU A 264 -0.25 24.55 -10.59
C LEU A 264 -1.27 25.35 -9.78
N ASP A 265 -1.77 24.78 -8.69
CA ASP A 265 -2.67 25.46 -7.75
C ASP A 265 -2.02 26.71 -7.14
N PHE A 266 -0.74 26.61 -6.76
CA PHE A 266 0.06 27.73 -6.26
C PHE A 266 0.17 28.86 -7.29
N VAL A 267 0.43 28.55 -8.56
CA VAL A 267 0.52 29.54 -9.65
C VAL A 267 -0.85 30.16 -9.93
N ASP A 268 -1.92 29.38 -9.92
CA ASP A 268 -3.29 29.86 -10.16
C ASP A 268 -3.82 30.73 -9.03
N ALA A 269 -3.49 30.42 -7.78
CA ALA A 269 -3.77 31.30 -6.64
C ALA A 269 -3.07 32.66 -6.80
N ALA A 270 -1.79 32.67 -7.18
CA ALA A 270 -1.05 33.91 -7.42
C ALA A 270 -1.61 34.72 -8.61
N ARG A 271 -2.09 34.04 -9.66
CA ARG A 271 -2.79 34.70 -10.78
C ARG A 271 -4.09 35.37 -10.37
N ALA A 272 -4.88 34.72 -9.51
CA ALA A 272 -6.10 35.31 -8.99
C ALA A 272 -5.79 36.60 -8.19
N GLU A 273 -4.67 36.62 -7.45
CA GLU A 273 -4.21 37.80 -6.69
C GLU A 273 -3.66 38.92 -7.59
N ALA A 274 -3.09 38.58 -8.75
CA ALA A 274 -2.52 39.54 -9.70
C ALA A 274 -3.57 40.51 -10.30
N GLY A 275 -4.87 40.29 -10.07
CA GLY A 275 -5.93 41.23 -10.42
C GLY A 275 -6.06 41.50 -11.93
N GLY A 276 -5.70 40.51 -12.75
CA GLY A 276 -5.71 40.58 -14.21
C GLY A 276 -4.39 41.05 -14.85
N GLU A 277 -3.36 41.32 -14.04
CA GLU A 277 -1.98 41.49 -14.54
C GLU A 277 -1.42 40.13 -15.00
N ALA A 278 -0.63 40.12 -16.08
CA ALA A 278 0.04 38.90 -16.53
C ALA A 278 1.09 38.47 -15.50
N VAL A 279 1.21 37.15 -15.32
CA VAL A 279 2.10 36.53 -14.34
C VAL A 279 3.16 35.70 -15.05
N ALA A 280 4.36 35.69 -14.50
CA ALA A 280 5.50 34.89 -14.91
C ALA A 280 6.09 34.15 -13.71
N VAL A 281 6.73 33.02 -13.96
CA VAL A 281 7.34 32.18 -12.93
C VAL A 281 8.84 32.12 -13.16
N ARG A 282 9.62 32.25 -12.09
CA ARG A 282 11.05 31.98 -12.09
C ARG A 282 11.30 30.69 -11.31
N LEU A 283 12.00 29.75 -11.96
CA LEU A 283 12.38 28.47 -11.38
C LEU A 283 13.85 28.49 -10.99
N ALA A 284 14.19 27.87 -9.86
CA ALA A 284 15.57 27.67 -9.44
C ALA A 284 15.74 26.33 -8.72
N SER A 285 16.69 25.51 -9.18
CA SER A 285 17.03 24.25 -8.51
C SER A 285 17.72 24.53 -7.18
N ARG A 286 17.34 23.76 -6.15
CA ARG A 286 17.89 23.76 -4.80
C ARG A 286 18.31 22.35 -4.42
N GLU A 287 19.13 22.25 -3.38
CA GLU A 287 19.57 20.97 -2.83
C GLU A 287 18.39 20.14 -2.27
N ALA A 288 17.33 20.83 -1.81
CA ALA A 288 16.08 20.25 -1.31
C ALA A 288 14.90 20.56 -2.27
N GLY A 289 15.06 20.35 -3.58
CA GLY A 289 13.95 20.48 -4.56
C GLY A 289 13.97 21.74 -5.42
N VAL A 290 12.79 22.25 -5.80
CA VAL A 290 12.64 23.33 -6.78
C VAL A 290 12.02 24.57 -6.12
N ALA A 291 12.76 25.68 -6.14
CA ALA A 291 12.26 26.98 -5.72
C ALA A 291 11.50 27.66 -6.87
N ILE A 292 10.25 28.04 -6.60
CA ILE A 292 9.35 28.71 -7.53
C ILE A 292 9.04 30.10 -6.99
N THR A 293 9.32 31.13 -7.78
CA THR A 293 8.93 32.52 -7.49
C THR A 293 7.94 33.00 -8.54
N VAL A 294 6.76 33.45 -8.11
CA VAL A 294 5.73 33.99 -8.99
C VAL A 294 5.82 35.52 -9.01
N LEU A 295 5.85 36.10 -10.22
CA LEU A 295 6.11 37.51 -10.48
C LEU A 295 5.03 38.09 -11.39
N THR A 296 4.68 39.35 -11.23
CA THR A 296 3.91 40.07 -12.27
C THR A 296 4.81 40.51 -13.43
N GLU A 297 4.22 40.90 -14.56
CA GLU A 297 4.94 41.46 -15.70
C GLU A 297 5.79 42.70 -15.33
N ALA A 298 5.33 43.49 -14.35
CA ALA A 298 6.09 44.62 -13.80
C ALA A 298 7.29 44.21 -12.90
N GLY A 299 7.52 42.90 -12.71
CA GLY A 299 8.61 42.36 -11.88
C GLY A 299 8.32 42.39 -10.37
N ARG A 300 7.07 42.61 -9.97
CA ARG A 300 6.66 42.53 -8.56
C ARG A 300 6.50 41.06 -8.17
N VAL A 301 7.18 40.63 -7.10
CA VAL A 301 6.97 39.29 -6.53
C VAL A 301 5.58 39.23 -5.90
N LEU A 302 4.81 38.21 -6.29
CA LEU A 302 3.53 37.87 -5.67
C LEU A 302 3.74 36.87 -4.54
N ASP A 303 4.43 35.76 -4.84
CA ASP A 303 4.73 34.72 -3.85
C ASP A 303 6.01 33.94 -4.23
N SER A 304 6.59 33.20 -3.27
CA SER A 304 7.71 32.30 -3.50
C SER A 304 7.72 31.13 -2.51
N ARG A 305 7.88 29.91 -3.03
CA ARG A 305 7.91 28.68 -2.24
C ARG A 305 8.92 27.67 -2.79
N VAL A 306 9.37 26.73 -1.96
CA VAL A 306 10.18 25.57 -2.37
C VAL A 306 9.28 24.33 -2.34
N PHE A 307 9.37 23.51 -3.38
CA PHE A 307 8.60 22.27 -3.54
C PHE A 307 9.56 21.08 -3.67
N GLY A 308 9.14 19.91 -3.19
CA GLY A 308 9.96 18.69 -3.21
C GLY A 308 11.14 18.72 -2.25
N GLU A 309 10.92 19.25 -1.04
CA GLU A 309 11.93 19.28 0.04
C GLU A 309 12.14 17.91 0.69
N ASP A 310 11.15 17.02 0.58
CA ASP A 310 11.20 15.66 1.10
C ASP A 310 11.81 14.70 0.06
N GLU A 311 12.68 13.77 0.50
CA GLU A 311 13.38 12.83 -0.39
C GLU A 311 12.42 11.93 -1.20
N GLU A 312 11.21 11.69 -0.67
CA GLU A 312 10.14 10.91 -1.31
C GLU A 312 9.40 11.73 -2.39
N ASP A 313 9.45 13.06 -2.33
CA ASP A 313 8.78 13.99 -3.25
C ASP A 313 9.80 14.83 -4.07
N ALA A 314 11.01 14.31 -4.24
CA ALA A 314 12.10 15.03 -4.91
C ALA A 314 11.70 15.42 -6.34
N LEU A 315 11.49 16.72 -6.56
CA LEU A 315 11.04 17.27 -7.83
C LEU A 315 12.21 17.62 -8.77
N ASP A 316 12.11 17.15 -10.01
CA ASP A 316 12.99 17.62 -11.08
C ASP A 316 12.51 18.97 -11.63
N ILE A 317 13.44 19.92 -11.77
CA ILE A 317 13.17 21.24 -12.35
C ILE A 317 12.71 21.15 -13.81
N GLU A 318 13.12 20.11 -14.55
CA GLU A 318 12.66 19.89 -15.93
C GLU A 318 11.20 19.42 -15.96
N ALA A 319 10.78 18.53 -15.06
CA ALA A 319 9.39 18.12 -14.91
C ALA A 319 8.47 19.30 -14.55
N VAL A 320 8.90 20.13 -13.59
CA VAL A 320 8.17 21.37 -13.22
C VAL A 320 8.09 22.34 -14.40
N ARG A 321 9.16 22.44 -15.20
CA ARG A 321 9.18 23.31 -16.38
C ARG A 321 8.19 22.81 -17.43
N GLU A 322 8.18 21.51 -17.73
CA GLU A 322 7.28 20.89 -18.71
C GLU A 322 5.81 21.10 -18.29
N ALA A 323 5.48 20.89 -17.01
CA ALA A 323 4.14 21.09 -16.50
C ALA A 323 3.63 22.55 -16.59
N LEU A 324 4.53 23.52 -16.40
CA LEU A 324 4.22 24.95 -16.49
C LEU A 324 4.27 25.49 -17.93
N GLU A 325 4.85 24.74 -18.87
CA GLU A 325 4.99 25.14 -20.25
C GLU A 325 3.60 25.29 -20.92
N GLY A 326 3.41 26.40 -21.63
CA GLY A 326 2.12 26.74 -22.25
C GLY A 326 1.06 27.25 -21.27
N GLN A 327 1.25 27.10 -19.96
CA GLN A 327 0.38 27.69 -18.95
C GLN A 327 0.83 29.08 -18.58
N VAL A 328 2.07 29.27 -18.13
CA VAL A 328 2.63 30.53 -17.62
C VAL A 328 3.97 30.85 -18.26
N ALA A 329 4.32 32.14 -18.36
CA ALA A 329 5.63 32.53 -18.89
C ALA A 329 6.73 32.14 -17.88
N ILE A 330 7.73 31.39 -18.31
CA ILE A 330 8.86 30.98 -17.48
C ILE A 330 10.04 31.92 -17.73
N ILE A 331 10.59 32.50 -16.67
CA ILE A 331 11.76 33.37 -16.70
C ILE A 331 12.98 32.55 -16.29
N GLU A 332 13.91 32.37 -17.23
CA GLU A 332 15.22 31.77 -16.93
C GLU A 332 16.03 32.68 -16.01
N ALA A 333 16.71 32.07 -15.03
CA ALA A 333 17.60 32.77 -14.10
C ALA A 333 18.95 33.10 -14.74
#